data_AF-A0A223S0M6-F1
#
_entry.id   AF-A0A223S0M6-F1
#
_cell.length_a   1.000
_cell.length_b   1.000
_cell.length_c   1.000
_cell.angle_alpha   90.00
_cell.angle_beta   90.00
_cell.angle_gamma   90.00
#
_symmetry.space_group_name_H-M   'P 1'
#
loop_
_entity.id
_entity.type
_entity.pdbx_description
1 polymer ?
#
loop_
_entity_poly.entity_id
_entity_poly.type
_entity_poly.pdbx_seq_one_letter_code
_entity_poly.pdbx_strand_id
1 'polypeptide(L)'
;MSTPADAVSAARRSDVVDALRRGTVPQSGLDLFGVGLDRFERALDEKLDVVASGRAAFHAVRGEYGSGKTFFARWLSERAKRVGLATAEIQISETETPLHRLETVYRRLTERLTTHTHPPSALRAVVDSWFFTLEEEVLEAGEATEDDAEALDKAVETLLEARLAEVAVTAPAFAAALRGYRSARQAGDAATAEALLAWLGGQKSVAASARRAAGVRGDLDHFGALGFLQGLLRVLSDCGHPGLLLVLDEIETLQRVRGDVREKGLNAIRQLLDEIDAGRFPGLFLVITGTPAFYDGQQGVQRLAPLAQRLATDFSTDPRFDSPRAVQLRLPGFDLQRLGELGRKVRDLYAGAASNPDRIGDVVDDAYIAELATAVTGGLGANVGVAPRVFLRKLVADVLDRVDEFADFDPRRHYTLTIDSTELNETERNAAAAAADDVELDL
;
A
#
# COMPACT_ATOMS: atom_id res chain seq x y z
N MET A 1 -28.83 -9.89 3.15
CA MET A 1 -29.17 -10.46 1.82
C MET A 1 -27.85 -10.57 1.08
N SER A 2 -27.36 -11.78 0.83
CA SER A 2 -26.09 -12.01 0.15
C SER A 2 -26.22 -11.62 -1.32
N THR A 3 -25.38 -10.69 -1.76
CA THR A 3 -25.20 -10.34 -3.17
C THR A 3 -24.67 -11.55 -3.94
N PRO A 4 -25.11 -11.83 -5.18
CA PRO A 4 -24.66 -12.99 -5.94
C PRO A 4 -23.16 -12.89 -6.24
N ALA A 5 -22.50 -14.03 -6.42
CA ALA A 5 -21.13 -14.09 -6.92
C ALA A 5 -21.03 -13.37 -8.27
N ASP A 6 -20.51 -12.15 -8.28
CA ASP A 6 -20.16 -11.41 -9.49
C ASP A 6 -19.25 -12.29 -10.34
N ALA A 7 -19.66 -12.56 -11.58
CA ALA A 7 -18.86 -13.27 -12.55
C ALA A 7 -17.55 -12.49 -12.75
N VAL A 8 -16.46 -13.00 -12.18
CA VAL A 8 -15.12 -12.42 -12.32
C VAL A 8 -14.82 -12.27 -13.81
N SER A 9 -14.49 -11.06 -14.26
CA SER A 9 -14.20 -10.81 -15.67
C SER A 9 -12.95 -11.58 -16.12
N ALA A 10 -12.93 -12.05 -17.37
CA ALA A 10 -11.79 -12.80 -17.92
C ALA A 10 -10.48 -12.00 -17.84
N ALA A 11 -10.54 -10.69 -18.10
CA ALA A 11 -9.41 -9.78 -17.96
C ALA A 11 -8.84 -9.76 -16.53
N ARG A 12 -9.71 -9.64 -15.52
CA ARG A 12 -9.29 -9.63 -14.11
C ARG A 12 -8.65 -10.95 -13.68
N ARG A 13 -9.11 -12.10 -14.20
CA ARG A 13 -8.45 -13.38 -13.97
C ARG A 13 -7.05 -13.43 -14.62
N SER A 14 -6.95 -12.99 -15.88
CA SER A 14 -5.68 -12.96 -16.62
C SER A 14 -4.63 -12.13 -15.90
N ASP A 15 -4.98 -10.93 -15.43
CA ASP A 15 -4.06 -10.04 -14.71
C ASP A 15 -3.50 -10.69 -13.43
N VAL A 16 -4.34 -11.42 -12.70
CA VAL A 16 -3.93 -12.17 -11.50
C VAL A 16 -2.98 -13.29 -11.89
N VAL A 17 -3.36 -14.13 -12.85
CA VAL A 17 -2.53 -15.26 -13.32
C VAL A 17 -1.17 -14.77 -13.82
N ASP A 18 -1.13 -13.69 -14.58
CA ASP A 18 0.11 -13.11 -15.10
C ASP A 18 1.02 -12.54 -14.01
N ALA A 19 0.44 -11.91 -12.98
CA ALA A 19 1.21 -11.45 -11.83
C ALA A 19 1.83 -12.63 -11.06
N LEU A 20 1.06 -13.69 -10.83
CA LEU A 20 1.50 -14.90 -10.15
C LEU A 20 2.57 -15.65 -10.96
N ARG A 21 2.43 -15.71 -12.29
CA ARG A 21 3.43 -16.25 -13.24
C ARG A 21 4.79 -15.55 -13.11
N ARG A 22 4.79 -14.24 -12.85
CA ARG A 22 6.00 -13.45 -12.58
C ARG A 22 6.50 -13.53 -11.14
N GLY A 23 5.77 -14.23 -10.24
CA GLY A 23 6.07 -14.26 -8.81
C GLY A 23 5.89 -12.89 -8.16
N THR A 24 4.87 -12.13 -8.59
CA THR A 24 4.53 -10.81 -8.06
C THR A 24 3.12 -10.82 -7.47
N VAL A 25 2.87 -9.98 -6.48
CA VAL A 25 1.49 -9.76 -5.99
C VAL A 25 0.75 -8.95 -7.08
N PRO A 26 -0.48 -9.33 -7.46
CA PRO A 26 -1.27 -8.55 -8.41
C PRO A 26 -1.71 -7.19 -7.84
N GLN A 27 -2.13 -6.28 -8.72
CA GLN A 27 -2.63 -4.96 -8.34
C GLN A 27 -4.11 -4.98 -7.96
N SER A 28 -4.87 -5.95 -8.48
CA SER A 28 -6.31 -6.12 -8.25
C SER A 28 -6.65 -7.62 -8.14
N GLY A 29 -7.88 -7.96 -7.75
CA GLY A 29 -8.33 -9.37 -7.72
C GLY A 29 -7.79 -10.19 -6.56
N LEU A 30 -7.32 -9.56 -5.49
CA LEU A 30 -6.76 -10.23 -4.30
C LEU A 30 -7.82 -11.03 -3.52
N ASP A 31 -9.06 -10.58 -3.55
CA ASP A 31 -10.25 -11.27 -3.04
C ASP A 31 -10.51 -12.62 -3.70
N LEU A 32 -9.95 -12.88 -4.90
CA LEU A 32 -10.16 -14.15 -5.61
C LEU A 32 -9.38 -15.32 -5.01
N PHE A 33 -8.28 -15.04 -4.31
CA PHE A 33 -7.38 -16.08 -3.80
C PHE A 33 -6.84 -15.79 -2.38
N GLY A 34 -7.35 -14.76 -1.71
CA GLY A 34 -7.00 -14.46 -0.32
C GLY A 34 -7.31 -15.63 0.61
N VAL A 35 -6.38 -15.90 1.55
CA VAL A 35 -6.51 -16.96 2.56
C VAL A 35 -6.22 -16.36 3.93
N GLY A 36 -7.08 -16.63 4.92
CA GLY A 36 -6.86 -16.28 6.32
C GLY A 36 -7.01 -14.80 6.69
N LEU A 37 -7.55 -13.97 5.80
CA LEU A 37 -7.78 -12.54 6.05
C LEU A 37 -9.16 -12.22 6.65
N ASP A 38 -10.12 -13.14 6.53
CA ASP A 38 -11.51 -12.95 6.97
C ASP A 38 -11.62 -12.52 8.43
N ARG A 39 -10.71 -13.01 9.28
CA ARG A 39 -10.66 -12.67 10.71
C ARG A 39 -10.36 -11.19 11.00
N PHE A 40 -9.75 -10.48 10.05
CA PHE A 40 -9.38 -9.08 10.20
C PHE A 40 -10.42 -8.13 9.60
N GLU A 41 -11.28 -8.61 8.71
CA GLU A 41 -12.21 -7.79 7.91
C GLU A 41 -12.99 -6.82 8.75
N ARG A 42 -13.76 -7.34 9.71
CA ARG A 42 -14.65 -6.51 10.53
C ARG A 42 -13.91 -5.38 11.25
N ALA A 43 -12.76 -5.66 11.86
CA ALA A 43 -12.04 -4.66 12.63
C ALA A 43 -11.38 -3.60 11.75
N LEU A 44 -10.96 -3.97 10.54
CA LEU A 44 -10.37 -3.04 9.58
C LEU A 44 -11.44 -2.22 8.88
N ASP A 45 -12.60 -2.80 8.57
CA ASP A 45 -13.77 -2.06 8.06
C ASP A 45 -14.24 -1.01 9.08
N GLU A 46 -14.34 -1.39 10.36
CA GLU A 46 -14.64 -0.44 11.45
C GLU A 46 -13.63 0.73 11.48
N LYS A 47 -12.34 0.48 11.21
CA LYS A 47 -11.32 1.54 11.10
C LYS A 47 -11.48 2.37 9.82
N LEU A 48 -11.80 1.76 8.69
CA LEU A 48 -12.06 2.44 7.44
C LEU A 48 -13.27 3.37 7.56
N ASP A 49 -14.34 2.94 8.23
CA ASP A 49 -15.51 3.77 8.52
C ASP A 49 -15.18 4.96 9.43
N VAL A 50 -14.35 4.72 10.46
CA VAL A 50 -13.83 5.80 11.32
C VAL A 50 -13.06 6.83 10.50
N VAL A 51 -12.25 6.38 9.55
CA VAL A 51 -11.46 7.27 8.70
C VAL A 51 -12.34 8.02 7.72
N ALA A 52 -13.31 7.35 7.11
CA ALA A 52 -14.31 7.97 6.23
C ALA A 52 -15.17 9.02 6.97
N SER A 53 -15.33 8.90 8.30
CA SER A 53 -15.98 9.93 9.13
C SER A 53 -15.09 11.13 9.48
N GLY A 54 -13.87 11.20 8.93
CA GLY A 54 -12.95 12.32 9.12
C GLY A 54 -11.99 12.17 10.31
N ARG A 55 -11.93 11.01 10.97
CA ARG A 55 -10.98 10.77 12.08
C ARG A 55 -9.72 10.09 11.57
N ALA A 56 -8.61 10.26 12.28
CA ALA A 56 -7.38 9.54 11.97
C ALA A 56 -7.41 8.12 12.57
N ALA A 57 -6.73 7.18 11.93
CA ALA A 57 -6.50 5.84 12.45
C ALA A 57 -5.06 5.39 12.20
N PHE A 58 -4.58 4.51 13.09
CA PHE A 58 -3.28 3.87 12.97
C PHE A 58 -3.39 2.36 13.16
N HIS A 59 -2.52 1.62 12.47
CA HIS A 59 -2.31 0.20 12.70
C HIS A 59 -0.90 -0.25 12.28
N ALA A 60 -0.28 -1.12 13.07
CA ALA A 60 0.99 -1.75 12.74
C ALA A 60 0.74 -3.21 12.34
N VAL A 61 1.26 -3.62 11.19
CA VAL A 61 1.15 -4.99 10.70
C VAL A 61 2.50 -5.66 10.92
N ARG A 62 2.52 -6.75 11.69
CA ARG A 62 3.72 -7.52 11.97
C ARG A 62 3.61 -8.90 11.38
N GLY A 63 4.67 -9.36 10.71
CA GLY A 63 4.71 -10.71 10.17
C GLY A 63 6.08 -11.05 9.61
N GLU A 64 6.43 -12.33 9.63
CA GLU A 64 7.68 -12.82 9.06
C GLU A 64 7.76 -12.51 7.57
N TYR A 65 8.95 -12.65 7.01
CA TYR A 65 9.10 -12.63 5.57
C TYR A 65 8.28 -13.75 4.92
N GLY A 66 7.60 -13.45 3.82
CA GLY A 66 6.67 -14.40 3.19
C GLY A 66 5.30 -14.56 3.88
N SER A 67 5.04 -13.92 5.03
CA SER A 67 3.72 -13.97 5.72
C SER A 67 2.58 -13.25 4.98
N GLY A 68 2.86 -12.59 3.86
CA GLY A 68 1.85 -11.88 3.07
C GLY A 68 1.61 -10.42 3.50
N LYS A 69 2.58 -9.73 4.12
CA LYS A 69 2.48 -8.30 4.47
C LYS A 69 2.06 -7.41 3.29
N THR A 70 2.76 -7.52 2.15
CA THR A 70 2.41 -6.77 0.93
C THR A 70 1.05 -7.18 0.36
N PHE A 71 0.69 -8.46 0.45
CA PHE A 71 -0.65 -8.93 0.06
C PHE A 71 -1.75 -8.30 0.93
N PHE A 72 -1.53 -8.26 2.26
CA PHE A 72 -2.43 -7.62 3.22
C PHE A 72 -2.57 -6.11 2.95
N ALA A 73 -1.46 -5.41 2.69
CA ALA A 73 -1.46 -3.97 2.39
C ALA A 73 -2.34 -3.64 1.17
N ARG A 74 -2.18 -4.41 0.08
CA ARG A 74 -2.97 -4.20 -1.14
C ARG A 74 -4.42 -4.64 -0.97
N TRP A 75 -4.66 -5.74 -0.24
CA TRP A 75 -6.01 -6.17 0.08
C TRP A 75 -6.76 -5.10 0.88
N LEU A 76 -6.11 -4.51 1.89
CA LEU A 76 -6.67 -3.39 2.65
C LEU A 76 -6.89 -2.15 1.76
N SER A 77 -5.98 -1.88 0.83
CA SER A 77 -6.13 -0.77 -0.13
C SER A 77 -7.34 -0.95 -1.04
N GLU A 78 -7.61 -2.17 -1.53
CA GLU A 78 -8.81 -2.45 -2.32
C GLU A 78 -10.09 -2.23 -1.49
N ARG A 79 -10.09 -2.59 -0.20
CA ARG A 79 -11.21 -2.29 0.70
C ARG A 79 -11.38 -0.80 0.93
N ALA A 80 -10.29 -0.07 1.15
CA ALA A 80 -10.31 1.38 1.33
C ALA A 80 -10.90 2.08 0.10
N LYS A 81 -10.53 1.67 -1.12
CA LYS A 81 -11.12 2.21 -2.36
C LYS A 81 -12.63 1.95 -2.46
N ARG A 82 -13.13 0.80 -1.97
CA ARG A 82 -14.57 0.48 -1.98
C ARG A 82 -15.41 1.43 -1.11
N VAL A 83 -14.83 1.97 -0.06
CA VAL A 83 -15.46 3.01 0.78
C VAL A 83 -15.06 4.44 0.36
N GLY A 84 -14.47 4.59 -0.83
CA GLY A 84 -14.17 5.89 -1.45
C GLY A 84 -12.83 6.52 -1.05
N LEU A 85 -12.05 5.91 -0.16
CA LEU A 85 -10.74 6.45 0.25
C LEU A 85 -9.74 6.42 -0.90
N ALA A 86 -8.87 7.42 -0.94
CA ALA A 86 -7.63 7.33 -1.72
C ALA A 86 -6.63 6.40 -1.02
N THR A 87 -5.69 5.84 -1.77
CA THR A 87 -4.68 4.94 -1.21
C THR A 87 -3.29 5.23 -1.76
N ALA A 88 -2.26 5.04 -0.96
CA ALA A 88 -0.86 5.07 -1.38
C ALA A 88 -0.04 4.03 -0.61
N GLU A 89 0.66 3.14 -1.33
CA GLU A 89 1.60 2.17 -0.78
C GLU A 89 3.04 2.62 -1.09
N ILE A 90 3.85 2.77 -0.04
CA ILE A 90 5.23 3.25 -0.13
C ILE A 90 6.13 2.23 0.53
N GLN A 91 7.04 1.64 -0.25
CA GLN A 91 8.11 0.81 0.29
C GLN A 91 9.21 1.71 0.86
N ILE A 92 9.59 1.47 2.11
CA ILE A 92 10.66 2.21 2.79
C ILE A 92 12.03 1.66 2.38
N SER A 93 12.94 2.57 2.07
CA SER A 93 14.31 2.25 1.66
C SER A 93 15.28 3.34 2.11
N GLU A 94 16.56 3.00 2.27
CA GLU A 94 17.58 3.97 2.66
C GLU A 94 17.83 5.04 1.57
N THR A 95 17.76 4.64 0.30
CA THR A 95 18.17 5.46 -0.84
C THR A 95 17.05 6.34 -1.37
N GLU A 96 15.82 5.83 -1.47
CA GLU A 96 14.73 6.54 -2.14
C GLU A 96 13.73 7.19 -1.19
N THR A 97 13.41 6.49 -0.10
CA THR A 97 12.32 6.80 0.86
C THR A 97 12.79 6.74 2.32
N PRO A 98 13.91 7.39 2.69
CA PRO A 98 14.36 7.34 4.08
C PRO A 98 13.36 8.03 5.00
N LEU A 99 12.85 7.32 6.01
CA LEU A 99 11.79 7.81 6.90
C LEU A 99 12.12 9.08 7.68
N HIS A 100 13.41 9.40 7.85
CA HIS A 100 13.84 10.66 8.48
C HIS A 100 13.79 11.88 7.54
N ARG A 101 13.37 11.70 6.29
CA ARG A 101 13.17 12.74 5.27
C ARG A 101 11.76 12.63 4.73
N LEU A 102 10.79 13.12 5.50
CA LEU A 102 9.38 12.99 5.14
C LEU A 102 9.01 13.70 3.83
N GLU A 103 9.81 14.65 3.34
CA GLU A 103 9.63 15.23 2.01
C GLU A 103 9.77 14.18 0.89
N THR A 104 10.62 13.17 1.08
CA THR A 104 10.77 12.07 0.10
C THR A 104 9.64 11.07 0.19
N VAL A 105 9.12 10.81 1.40
CA VAL A 105 7.95 9.97 1.66
C VAL A 105 6.72 10.61 1.05
N TYR A 106 6.49 11.92 1.28
CA TYR A 106 5.39 12.66 0.69
C TYR A 106 5.45 12.67 -0.85
N ARG A 107 6.65 12.87 -1.43
CA ARG A 107 6.80 12.75 -2.89
C ARG A 107 6.42 11.36 -3.41
N ARG A 108 6.82 10.30 -2.72
CA ARG A 108 6.48 8.93 -3.11
C ARG A 108 5.01 8.60 -2.87
N LEU A 109 4.38 9.22 -1.86
CA LEU A 109 2.94 9.19 -1.64
C LEU A 109 2.19 9.74 -2.85
N THR A 110 2.53 10.94 -3.33
CA THR A 110 1.83 11.58 -4.44
C THR A 110 2.04 10.85 -5.77
N GLU A 111 3.22 10.28 -6.00
CA GLU A 111 3.51 9.41 -7.16
C GLU A 111 2.70 8.09 -7.13
N ARG A 112 2.46 7.54 -5.93
CA ARG A 112 1.71 6.29 -5.72
C ARG A 112 0.23 6.50 -5.42
N LEU A 113 -0.23 7.74 -5.30
CA LEU A 113 -1.62 8.07 -4.99
C LEU A 113 -2.52 7.51 -6.08
N THR A 114 -3.49 6.69 -5.67
CA THR A 114 -4.52 6.11 -6.53
C THR A 114 -5.87 6.25 -5.84
N THR A 115 -6.93 6.32 -6.64
CA THR A 115 -8.31 6.33 -6.18
C THR A 115 -9.07 5.19 -6.84
N HIS A 116 -10.36 5.02 -6.54
CA HIS A 116 -11.18 4.04 -7.25
C HIS A 116 -11.27 4.33 -8.76
N THR A 117 -11.25 5.61 -9.15
CA THR A 117 -11.42 6.06 -10.53
C THR A 117 -10.11 6.31 -11.27
N HIS A 118 -9.02 6.58 -10.54
CA HIS A 118 -7.75 6.96 -11.13
C HIS A 118 -6.61 5.99 -10.75
N PRO A 119 -5.82 5.53 -11.74
CA PRO A 119 -4.60 4.74 -11.49
C PRO A 119 -3.56 5.59 -10.73
N PRO A 120 -2.39 5.02 -10.37
CA PRO A 120 -1.33 5.76 -9.69
C PRO A 120 -0.95 7.09 -10.34
N SER A 121 -0.45 8.03 -9.53
CA SER A 121 -0.20 9.44 -9.90
C SER A 121 -1.47 10.27 -10.06
N ALA A 122 -2.49 10.00 -9.24
CA ALA A 122 -3.80 10.64 -9.28
C ALA A 122 -3.82 12.11 -8.79
N LEU A 123 -2.71 12.68 -8.33
CA LEU A 123 -2.68 14.03 -7.74
C LEU A 123 -3.29 15.10 -8.66
N ARG A 124 -2.97 15.06 -9.97
CA ARG A 124 -3.56 15.98 -10.94
C ARG A 124 -5.08 15.86 -10.97
N ALA A 125 -5.56 14.64 -11.17
CA ALA A 125 -6.98 14.38 -11.30
C ALA A 125 -7.74 14.78 -10.04
N VAL A 126 -7.18 14.54 -8.87
CA VAL A 126 -7.72 15.00 -7.58
C VAL A 126 -7.80 16.53 -7.54
N VAL A 127 -6.71 17.23 -7.85
CA VAL A 127 -6.66 18.70 -7.80
C VAL A 127 -7.59 19.35 -8.84
N ASP A 128 -7.61 18.84 -10.07
CA ASP A 128 -8.52 19.33 -11.12
C ASP A 128 -9.99 19.05 -10.74
N SER A 129 -10.30 17.85 -10.22
CA SER A 129 -11.64 17.50 -9.73
C SER A 129 -12.09 18.38 -8.57
N TRP A 130 -11.15 18.80 -7.72
CA TRP A 130 -11.45 19.70 -6.61
C TRP A 130 -11.92 21.05 -7.11
N PHE A 131 -11.20 21.67 -8.05
CA PHE A 131 -11.58 22.96 -8.61
C PHE A 131 -12.95 22.89 -9.29
N PHE A 132 -13.22 21.82 -10.02
CA PHE A 132 -14.53 21.57 -10.60
C PHE A 132 -15.63 21.48 -9.53
N THR A 133 -15.38 20.77 -8.42
CA THR A 133 -16.32 20.67 -7.29
C THR A 133 -16.59 22.05 -6.66
N LEU A 134 -15.55 22.88 -6.52
CA LEU A 134 -15.71 24.25 -5.99
C LEU A 134 -16.53 25.14 -6.95
N GLU A 135 -16.36 24.98 -8.25
CA GLU A 135 -17.16 25.68 -9.27
C GLU A 135 -18.64 25.25 -9.19
N GLU A 136 -18.91 23.94 -9.12
CA GLU A 136 -20.27 23.42 -8.95
C GLU A 136 -20.93 23.91 -7.65
N GLU A 137 -20.22 23.89 -6.52
CA GLU A 137 -20.75 24.40 -5.24
C GLU A 137 -21.17 25.88 -5.33
N VAL A 138 -20.38 26.72 -6.01
CA VAL A 138 -20.68 28.15 -6.18
C VAL A 138 -21.91 28.37 -7.06
N LEU A 139 -22.05 27.59 -8.13
CA LEU A 139 -23.21 27.63 -9.02
C LEU A 139 -24.48 27.15 -8.31
N GLU A 140 -24.40 26.06 -7.54
CA GLU A 140 -25.52 25.52 -6.76
C GLU A 140 -25.97 26.49 -5.65
N ALA A 141 -25.03 27.20 -5.02
CA ALA A 141 -25.32 28.21 -4.01
C ALA A 141 -25.97 29.48 -4.60
N GLY A 142 -25.95 29.65 -5.93
CA GLY A 142 -26.46 30.83 -6.61
C GLY A 142 -25.63 32.09 -6.36
N GLU A 143 -24.37 31.94 -5.94
CA GLU A 143 -23.44 33.05 -5.70
C GLU A 143 -22.91 33.66 -7.01
N ALA A 144 -22.96 32.87 -8.10
CA ALA A 144 -22.66 33.30 -9.46
C ALA A 144 -23.48 32.51 -10.48
N THR A 145 -23.51 32.97 -11.73
CA THR A 145 -24.13 32.27 -12.87
C THR A 145 -23.06 31.86 -13.88
N GLU A 146 -23.29 30.77 -14.62
CA GLU A 146 -22.38 30.32 -15.69
C GLU A 146 -22.08 31.40 -16.74
N ASP A 147 -23.04 32.30 -17.00
CA ASP A 147 -22.90 33.39 -17.97
C ASP A 147 -22.01 34.54 -17.49
N ASP A 148 -21.65 34.59 -16.21
CA ASP A 148 -20.79 35.62 -15.61
C ASP A 148 -19.49 34.99 -15.08
N ALA A 149 -18.56 34.76 -16.00
CA ALA A 149 -17.28 34.14 -15.71
C ALA A 149 -16.46 34.90 -14.66
N GLU A 150 -16.53 36.23 -14.62
CA GLU A 150 -15.76 37.05 -13.66
C GLU A 150 -16.35 36.92 -12.24
N ALA A 151 -17.68 36.94 -12.12
CA ALA A 151 -18.34 36.70 -10.84
C ALA A 151 -18.09 35.27 -10.32
N LEU A 152 -18.17 34.28 -11.22
CA LEU A 152 -17.89 32.88 -10.89
C LEU A 152 -16.45 32.71 -10.38
N ASP A 153 -15.46 33.24 -11.11
CA ASP A 153 -14.06 33.09 -10.74
C ASP A 153 -13.77 33.65 -9.35
N LYS A 154 -14.32 34.84 -9.05
CA LYS A 154 -14.17 35.52 -7.75
C LYS A 154 -14.86 34.78 -6.60
N ALA A 155 -16.05 34.23 -6.85
CA ALA A 155 -16.78 33.44 -5.86
C ALA A 155 -16.02 32.14 -5.54
N VAL A 156 -15.51 31.44 -6.57
CA VAL A 156 -14.68 30.23 -6.37
C VAL A 156 -13.36 30.56 -5.70
N GLU A 157 -12.73 31.71 -5.98
CA GLU A 157 -11.53 32.17 -5.23
C GLU A 157 -11.84 32.40 -3.76
N THR A 158 -12.99 33.01 -3.45
CA THR A 158 -13.44 33.22 -2.07
C THR A 158 -13.67 31.90 -1.35
N LEU A 159 -14.34 30.94 -2.01
CA LEU A 159 -14.56 29.60 -1.47
C LEU A 159 -13.24 28.85 -1.28
N LEU A 160 -12.31 28.92 -2.23
CA LEU A 160 -10.99 28.32 -2.15
C LEU A 160 -10.22 28.84 -0.92
N GLU A 161 -10.20 30.16 -0.69
CA GLU A 161 -9.56 30.75 0.49
C GLU A 161 -10.21 30.26 1.79
N ALA A 162 -11.54 30.14 1.82
CA ALA A 162 -12.24 29.61 2.99
C ALA A 162 -11.87 28.14 3.26
N ARG A 163 -11.81 27.29 2.22
CA ARG A 163 -11.44 25.86 2.34
C ARG A 163 -9.99 25.66 2.77
N LEU A 164 -9.09 26.53 2.30
CA LEU A 164 -7.66 26.50 2.59
C LEU A 164 -7.26 27.25 3.85
N ALA A 165 -8.16 27.96 4.54
CA ALA A 165 -7.82 28.82 5.67
C ALA A 165 -7.00 28.07 6.75
N GLU A 166 -7.44 26.89 7.16
CA GLU A 166 -6.71 26.06 8.15
C GLU A 166 -5.38 25.54 7.61
N VAL A 167 -5.36 25.12 6.35
CA VAL A 167 -4.15 24.63 5.67
C VAL A 167 -3.13 25.75 5.50
N ALA A 168 -3.56 26.98 5.26
CA ALA A 168 -2.69 28.14 5.09
C ALA A 168 -1.96 28.53 6.39
N VAL A 169 -2.52 28.18 7.57
CA VAL A 169 -1.86 28.38 8.86
C VAL A 169 -0.66 27.44 9.02
N THR A 170 -0.79 26.18 8.63
CA THR A 170 0.24 25.14 8.83
C THR A 170 1.16 24.95 7.62
N ALA A 171 0.64 25.20 6.41
CA ALA A 171 1.26 24.98 5.11
C ALA A 171 0.94 26.11 4.12
N PRO A 172 1.34 27.37 4.40
CA PRO A 172 1.03 28.52 3.54
C PRO A 172 1.55 28.35 2.11
N ALA A 173 2.68 27.66 1.94
CA ALA A 173 3.27 27.42 0.64
C ALA A 173 2.44 26.42 -0.21
N PHE A 174 1.75 25.46 0.43
CA PHE A 174 0.84 24.54 -0.25
C PHE A 174 -0.39 25.28 -0.80
N ALA A 175 -1.03 26.11 0.03
CA ALA A 175 -2.16 26.94 -0.38
C ALA A 175 -1.76 27.91 -1.51
N ALA A 176 -0.61 28.58 -1.39
CA ALA A 176 -0.11 29.49 -2.41
C ALA A 176 0.13 28.79 -3.77
N ALA A 177 0.69 27.58 -3.77
CA ALA A 177 0.89 26.83 -5.01
C ALA A 177 -0.41 26.35 -5.65
N LEU A 178 -1.44 25.98 -4.86
CA LEU A 178 -2.76 25.63 -5.40
C LEU A 178 -3.43 26.82 -6.09
N ARG A 179 -3.37 28.01 -5.48
CA ARG A 179 -3.84 29.25 -6.14
C ARG A 179 -3.07 29.52 -7.42
N GLY A 180 -1.74 29.48 -7.35
CA GLY A 180 -0.89 29.71 -8.51
C GLY A 180 -1.16 28.70 -9.64
N TYR A 181 -1.44 27.45 -9.29
CA TYR A 181 -1.82 26.41 -10.25
C TYR A 181 -3.13 26.79 -10.96
N ARG A 182 -4.18 27.17 -10.22
CA ARG A 182 -5.46 27.61 -10.80
C ARG A 182 -5.30 28.83 -11.71
N SER A 183 -4.60 29.86 -11.24
CA SER A 183 -4.36 31.07 -12.04
C SER A 183 -3.57 30.78 -13.32
N ALA A 184 -2.57 29.89 -13.26
CA ALA A 184 -1.82 29.45 -14.43
C ALA A 184 -2.70 28.67 -15.43
N ARG A 185 -3.62 27.83 -14.93
CA ARG A 185 -4.60 27.10 -15.76
C ARG A 185 -5.56 28.06 -16.48
N GLN A 186 -6.11 29.04 -15.77
CA GLN A 186 -7.00 30.06 -16.34
C GLN A 186 -6.29 30.93 -17.39
N ALA A 187 -5.01 31.28 -17.14
CA ALA A 187 -4.20 32.04 -18.09
C ALA A 187 -3.68 31.24 -19.29
N GLY A 188 -3.95 29.93 -19.35
CA GLY A 188 -3.42 29.04 -20.40
C GLY A 188 -1.92 28.77 -20.30
N ASP A 189 -1.26 29.13 -19.19
CA ASP A 189 0.15 28.86 -18.93
C ASP A 189 0.34 27.43 -18.39
N ALA A 190 0.27 26.47 -19.31
CA ALA A 190 0.45 25.06 -18.99
C ALA A 190 1.82 24.80 -18.33
N ALA A 191 2.89 25.48 -18.74
CA ALA A 191 4.23 25.23 -18.21
C ALA A 191 4.33 25.59 -16.73
N THR A 192 3.78 26.73 -16.32
CA THR A 192 3.75 27.14 -14.90
C THR A 192 2.81 26.24 -14.10
N ALA A 193 1.64 25.87 -14.64
CA ALA A 193 0.71 24.96 -13.97
C ALA A 193 1.36 23.59 -13.71
N GLU A 194 1.98 22.99 -14.72
CA GLU A 194 2.71 21.72 -14.60
C GLU A 194 3.81 21.78 -13.52
N ALA A 195 4.59 22.87 -13.54
CA ALA A 195 5.67 23.06 -12.58
C ALA A 195 5.16 23.20 -11.14
N LEU A 196 4.06 23.95 -10.94
CA LEU A 196 3.45 24.12 -9.62
C LEU A 196 2.83 22.83 -9.10
N LEU A 197 2.18 22.05 -9.96
CA LEU A 197 1.64 20.74 -9.58
C LEU A 197 2.74 19.74 -9.24
N ALA A 198 3.83 19.71 -10.02
CA ALA A 198 4.99 18.89 -9.70
C ALA A 198 5.60 19.27 -8.34
N TRP A 199 5.64 20.56 -8.02
CA TRP A 199 6.13 21.05 -6.73
C TRP A 199 5.18 20.70 -5.57
N LEU A 200 3.86 20.85 -5.76
CA LEU A 200 2.84 20.37 -4.83
C LEU A 200 2.96 18.85 -4.60
N GLY A 201 3.39 18.11 -5.62
CA GLY A 201 3.73 16.70 -5.54
C GLY A 201 5.05 16.38 -4.82
N GLY A 202 5.83 17.38 -4.38
CA GLY A 202 7.11 17.18 -3.70
C GLY A 202 8.31 16.94 -4.62
N GLN A 203 8.18 17.22 -5.93
CA GLN A 203 9.31 17.07 -6.86
C GLN A 203 10.41 18.10 -6.55
N LYS A 204 11.66 17.64 -6.54
CA LYS A 204 12.84 18.49 -6.21
C LYS A 204 13.26 19.40 -7.36
N SER A 205 13.06 18.96 -8.60
CA SER A 205 13.56 19.62 -9.81
C SER A 205 12.53 20.57 -10.43
N VAL A 206 12.01 21.51 -9.63
CA VAL A 206 11.07 22.53 -10.13
C VAL A 206 11.76 23.88 -10.24
N ALA A 207 11.63 24.49 -11.42
CA ALA A 207 12.20 25.80 -11.73
C ALA A 207 11.76 26.85 -10.69
N ALA A 208 12.74 27.59 -10.15
CA ALA A 208 12.47 28.62 -9.16
C ALA A 208 11.59 29.76 -9.72
N SER A 209 11.58 29.98 -11.04
CA SER A 209 10.69 30.94 -11.71
C SER A 209 9.21 30.57 -11.54
N ALA A 210 8.85 29.30 -11.76
CA ALA A 210 7.47 28.83 -11.59
C ALA A 210 7.00 28.98 -10.14
N ARG A 211 7.83 28.60 -9.16
CA ARG A 211 7.51 28.79 -7.73
C ARG A 211 7.32 30.26 -7.36
N ARG A 212 8.20 31.13 -7.87
CA ARG A 212 8.12 32.58 -7.64
C ARG A 212 6.83 33.18 -8.21
N ALA A 213 6.32 32.67 -9.33
CA ALA A 213 5.05 33.11 -9.90
C ALA A 213 3.86 32.88 -8.94
N ALA A 214 3.91 31.82 -8.12
CA ALA A 214 2.92 31.54 -7.08
C ALA A 214 3.25 32.15 -5.70
N GLY A 215 4.28 33.00 -5.60
CA GLY A 215 4.73 33.55 -4.30
C GLY A 215 5.38 32.53 -3.36
N VAL A 216 5.72 31.34 -3.86
CA VAL A 216 6.30 30.24 -3.09
C VAL A 216 7.82 30.39 -3.00
N ARG A 217 8.37 30.12 -1.80
CA ARG A 217 9.82 30.14 -1.54
C ARG A 217 10.28 28.84 -0.89
N GLY A 218 11.53 28.47 -1.14
CA GLY A 218 12.16 27.30 -0.53
C GLY A 218 11.76 25.97 -1.18
N ASP A 219 12.47 24.93 -0.76
CA ASP A 219 12.17 23.54 -1.10
C ASP A 219 11.33 22.91 0.02
N LEU A 220 10.66 21.79 -0.29
CA LEU A 220 9.91 21.03 0.70
C LEU A 220 10.88 20.34 1.66
N ASP A 221 10.76 20.64 2.95
CA ASP A 221 11.52 19.99 4.02
C ASP A 221 10.63 18.99 4.82
N HIS A 222 11.21 18.36 5.84
CA HIS A 222 10.54 17.37 6.68
C HIS A 222 9.25 17.91 7.34
N PHE A 223 9.25 19.15 7.83
CA PHE A 223 8.09 19.73 8.53
C PHE A 223 7.03 20.22 7.54
N GLY A 224 7.47 20.81 6.42
CA GLY A 224 6.62 21.18 5.31
C GLY A 224 5.88 19.97 4.73
N ALA A 225 6.52 18.81 4.67
CA ALA A 225 5.90 17.57 4.20
C ALA A 225 4.68 17.15 5.05
N LEU A 226 4.74 17.33 6.37
CA LEU A 226 3.59 17.08 7.25
C LEU A 226 2.45 18.08 6.98
N GLY A 227 2.78 19.35 6.76
CA GLY A 227 1.79 20.36 6.36
C GLY A 227 1.15 20.06 4.99
N PHE A 228 1.95 19.56 4.05
CA PHE A 228 1.46 19.19 2.71
C PHE A 228 0.58 17.96 2.76
N LEU A 229 0.89 16.98 3.61
CA LEU A 229 0.02 15.83 3.86
C LEU A 229 -1.35 16.29 4.39
N GLN A 230 -1.36 17.22 5.36
CA GLN A 230 -2.61 17.81 5.87
C GLN A 230 -3.39 18.54 4.76
N GLY A 231 -2.70 19.32 3.93
CA GLY A 231 -3.31 19.97 2.77
C GLY A 231 -3.90 18.97 1.77
N LEU A 232 -3.19 17.89 1.46
CA LEU A 232 -3.66 16.83 0.57
C LEU A 232 -4.91 16.13 1.13
N LEU A 233 -4.95 15.83 2.44
CA LEU A 233 -6.14 15.24 3.09
C LEU A 233 -7.35 16.17 2.98
N ARG A 234 -7.15 17.48 3.11
CA ARG A 234 -8.21 18.48 2.92
C ARG A 234 -8.76 18.47 1.50
N VAL A 235 -7.87 18.49 0.50
CA VAL A 235 -8.26 18.43 -0.92
C VAL A 235 -9.01 17.13 -1.21
N LEU A 236 -8.50 15.98 -0.75
CA LEU A 236 -9.16 14.69 -0.95
C LEU A 236 -10.58 14.67 -0.38
N SER A 237 -10.75 15.13 0.86
CA SER A 237 -12.04 15.17 1.55
C SER A 237 -13.08 15.97 0.78
N ASP A 238 -12.71 17.15 0.29
CA ASP A 238 -13.60 18.01 -0.50
C ASP A 238 -13.86 17.44 -1.93
N CYS A 239 -13.02 16.54 -2.45
CA CYS A 239 -13.23 15.87 -3.76
C CYS A 239 -14.07 14.59 -3.69
N GLY A 240 -14.75 14.33 -2.57
CA GLY A 240 -15.49 13.08 -2.38
C GLY A 240 -14.60 11.85 -2.06
N HIS A 241 -13.33 12.06 -1.74
CA HIS A 241 -12.46 11.03 -1.15
C HIS A 241 -12.33 11.27 0.36
N PRO A 242 -13.17 10.64 1.21
CA PRO A 242 -13.31 11.01 2.62
C PRO A 242 -12.07 10.75 3.49
N GLY A 243 -11.00 10.17 2.91
CA GLY A 243 -9.73 9.98 3.57
C GLY A 243 -8.66 9.36 2.67
N LEU A 244 -7.52 9.04 3.28
CA LEU A 244 -6.35 8.42 2.66
C LEU A 244 -5.87 7.25 3.50
N LEU A 245 -5.77 6.06 2.89
CA LEU A 245 -4.96 4.97 3.42
C LEU A 245 -3.52 5.14 2.94
N LEU A 246 -2.60 5.38 3.88
CA LEU A 246 -1.17 5.45 3.64
C LEU A 246 -0.49 4.21 4.25
N VAL A 247 0.08 3.36 3.40
CA VAL A 247 0.88 2.20 3.83
C VAL A 247 2.36 2.51 3.69
N LEU A 248 3.11 2.41 4.79
CA LEU A 248 4.57 2.38 4.80
C LEU A 248 5.01 0.92 4.94
N ASP A 249 5.35 0.29 3.82
CA ASP A 249 5.76 -1.10 3.74
C ASP A 249 7.27 -1.24 4.00
N GLU A 250 7.68 -2.37 4.55
CA GLU A 250 9.08 -2.73 4.82
C GLU A 250 9.84 -1.76 5.76
N ILE A 251 9.21 -1.30 6.84
CA ILE A 251 9.89 -0.40 7.80
C ILE A 251 11.06 -1.10 8.52
N GLU A 252 11.10 -2.44 8.51
CA GLU A 252 12.19 -3.24 9.05
C GLU A 252 13.54 -2.95 8.39
N THR A 253 13.55 -2.33 7.21
CA THR A 253 14.76 -1.86 6.51
C THR A 253 15.57 -0.87 7.35
N LEU A 254 14.95 -0.16 8.30
CA LEU A 254 15.64 0.70 9.28
C LEU A 254 16.64 -0.07 10.16
N GLN A 255 16.52 -1.39 10.28
CA GLN A 255 17.49 -2.19 11.02
C GLN A 255 18.85 -2.27 10.32
N ARG A 256 18.87 -2.09 8.99
CA ARG A 256 20.07 -2.22 8.16
C ARG A 256 20.85 -0.91 7.99
N VAL A 257 20.24 0.23 8.30
CA VAL A 257 20.89 1.55 8.15
C VAL A 257 21.80 1.88 9.34
N ARG A 258 22.59 2.95 9.21
CA ARG A 258 23.45 3.46 10.29
C ARG A 258 22.65 3.86 11.52
N GLY A 259 23.24 3.74 12.71
CA GLY A 259 22.55 3.92 13.99
C GLY A 259 21.89 5.30 14.17
N ASP A 260 22.56 6.37 13.76
CA ASP A 260 22.05 7.75 13.82
C ASP A 260 20.87 7.97 12.87
N VAL A 261 20.93 7.39 11.66
CA VAL A 261 19.86 7.44 10.66
C VAL A 261 18.65 6.63 11.14
N ARG A 262 18.89 5.45 11.74
CA ARG A 262 17.84 4.62 12.33
C ARG A 262 17.11 5.35 13.45
N GLU A 263 17.83 5.98 14.37
CA GLU A 263 17.22 6.74 15.47
C GLU A 263 16.35 7.89 14.97
N LYS A 264 16.79 8.60 13.92
CA LYS A 264 15.97 9.62 13.26
C LYS A 264 14.72 9.01 12.60
N GLY A 265 14.84 7.84 11.96
CA GLY A 265 13.71 7.12 11.38
C GLY A 265 12.67 6.67 12.42
N LEU A 266 13.12 6.08 13.53
CA LEU A 266 12.25 5.70 14.65
C LEU A 266 11.57 6.94 15.27
N ASN A 267 12.29 8.06 15.41
CA ASN A 267 11.73 9.32 15.87
C ASN A 267 10.69 9.88 14.89
N ALA A 268 10.87 9.72 13.58
CA ALA A 268 9.89 10.14 12.57
C ALA A 268 8.60 9.33 12.68
N ILE A 269 8.69 8.01 12.90
CA ILE A 269 7.50 7.17 13.17
C ILE A 269 6.80 7.66 14.45
N ARG A 270 7.54 7.82 15.56
CA ARG A 270 6.96 8.35 16.81
C ARG A 270 6.25 9.68 16.59
N GLN A 271 6.86 10.60 15.83
CA GLN A 271 6.25 11.89 15.50
C GLN A 271 4.95 11.71 14.72
N LEU A 272 4.91 10.86 13.69
CA LEU A 272 3.68 10.60 12.93
C LEU A 272 2.54 10.10 13.84
N LEU A 273 2.85 9.22 14.78
CA LEU A 273 1.87 8.70 15.75
C LEU A 273 1.35 9.82 16.67
N ASP A 274 2.24 10.66 17.19
CA ASP A 274 1.85 11.79 18.04
C ASP A 274 0.97 12.81 17.30
N GLU A 275 1.25 13.07 16.03
CA GLU A 275 0.47 14.01 15.20
C GLU A 275 -0.91 13.42 14.83
N ILE A 276 -1.00 12.09 14.68
CA ILE A 276 -2.28 11.35 14.53
C ILE A 276 -3.11 11.49 15.81
N ASP A 277 -2.52 11.22 16.97
CA ASP A 277 -3.20 11.31 18.27
C ASP A 277 -3.63 12.75 18.59
N ALA A 278 -2.84 13.74 18.16
CA ALA A 278 -3.17 15.16 18.27
C ALA A 278 -4.28 15.62 17.30
N GLY A 279 -4.72 14.76 16.38
CA GLY A 279 -5.79 15.07 15.43
C GLY A 279 -5.37 15.94 14.25
N ARG A 280 -4.07 16.05 13.95
CA ARG A 280 -3.57 16.89 12.85
C ARG A 280 -3.96 16.37 11.46
N PHE A 281 -4.20 15.06 11.33
CA PHE A 281 -4.44 14.39 10.05
C PHE A 281 -5.85 13.78 9.97
N PRO A 282 -6.92 14.60 9.96
CA PRO A 282 -8.28 14.09 9.79
C PRO A 282 -8.39 13.30 8.47
N GLY A 283 -9.01 12.12 8.52
CA GLY A 283 -9.14 11.24 7.36
C GLY A 283 -7.86 10.48 6.98
N LEU A 284 -6.79 10.48 7.79
CA LEU A 284 -5.61 9.64 7.55
C LEU A 284 -5.75 8.28 8.23
N PHE A 285 -5.62 7.20 7.46
CA PHE A 285 -5.31 5.87 7.98
C PHE A 285 -3.85 5.53 7.69
N LEU A 286 -2.99 5.61 8.70
CA LEU A 286 -1.60 5.19 8.60
C LEU A 286 -1.45 3.70 8.96
N VAL A 287 -0.90 2.92 8.03
CA VAL A 287 -0.49 1.53 8.25
C VAL A 287 1.01 1.41 8.07
N ILE A 288 1.69 0.77 9.01
CA ILE A 288 3.12 0.43 8.87
C ILE A 288 3.27 -1.09 8.87
N THR A 289 4.15 -1.64 8.05
CA THR A 289 4.44 -3.09 8.07
C THR A 289 5.88 -3.34 8.53
N GLY A 290 6.08 -4.41 9.29
CA GLY A 290 7.38 -4.77 9.85
C GLY A 290 7.52 -6.26 10.13
N THR A 291 8.75 -6.76 10.28
CA THR A 291 9.01 -8.08 10.87
C THR A 291 8.89 -8.05 12.39
N PRO A 292 8.64 -9.20 13.06
CA PRO A 292 8.68 -9.27 14.52
C PRO A 292 10.00 -8.76 15.11
N ALA A 293 11.15 -9.05 14.45
CA ALA A 293 12.45 -8.51 14.85
C ALA A 293 12.50 -6.97 14.89
N PHE A 294 11.77 -6.28 14.00
CA PHE A 294 11.66 -4.82 14.06
C PHE A 294 10.88 -4.33 15.28
N TYR A 295 9.83 -5.04 15.71
CA TYR A 295 9.02 -4.62 16.84
C TYR A 295 9.64 -5.02 18.20
N ASP A 296 10.24 -6.20 18.27
CA ASP A 296 10.68 -6.83 19.51
C ASP A 296 12.21 -6.71 19.73
N GLY A 297 12.97 -6.40 18.67
CA GLY A 297 14.44 -6.35 18.70
C GLY A 297 15.05 -4.99 19.11
N GLN A 298 16.27 -5.04 19.64
CA GLN A 298 17.05 -3.86 20.08
C GLN A 298 17.49 -2.93 18.95
N GLN A 299 17.47 -3.41 17.69
CA GLN A 299 17.73 -2.59 16.51
C GLN A 299 16.44 -2.02 15.89
N GLY A 300 15.29 -2.23 16.52
CA GLY A 300 14.00 -1.74 16.04
C GLY A 300 13.31 -0.82 17.04
N VAL A 301 12.00 -0.98 17.19
CA VAL A 301 11.12 -0.16 18.02
C VAL A 301 11.58 -0.08 19.48
N GLN A 302 12.11 -1.17 20.05
CA GLN A 302 12.56 -1.22 21.45
C GLN A 302 13.70 -0.22 21.75
N ARG A 303 14.43 0.23 20.74
CA ARG A 303 15.49 1.23 20.90
C ARG A 303 14.96 2.60 21.34
N LEU A 304 13.71 2.92 21.00
CA LEU A 304 13.06 4.18 21.35
C LEU A 304 11.86 3.91 22.26
N ALA A 305 12.09 3.97 23.58
CA ALA A 305 11.06 3.64 24.58
C ALA A 305 9.70 4.35 24.37
N PRO A 306 9.63 5.65 24.02
CA PRO A 306 8.34 6.30 23.73
C PRO A 306 7.57 5.70 22.55
N LEU A 307 8.28 5.20 21.53
CA LEU A 307 7.65 4.50 20.40
C LEU A 307 7.23 3.09 20.80
N ALA A 308 8.08 2.38 21.54
CA ALA A 308 7.77 1.04 22.04
C ALA A 308 6.53 1.01 22.92
N GLN A 309 6.34 2.00 23.79
CA GLN A 309 5.14 2.14 24.62
C GLN A 309 3.86 2.31 23.79
N ARG A 310 3.92 3.10 22.70
CA ARG A 310 2.77 3.33 21.82
C ARG A 310 2.40 2.10 21.00
N LEU A 311 3.41 1.33 20.59
CA LEU A 311 3.22 0.11 19.80
C LEU A 311 3.00 -1.13 20.67
N ALA A 312 3.15 -1.06 21.99
CA ALA A 312 3.07 -2.23 22.86
C ALA A 312 1.79 -3.04 22.63
N THR A 313 1.93 -4.34 22.36
CA THR A 313 0.83 -5.28 22.17
C THR A 313 1.28 -6.63 22.71
N ASP A 314 0.45 -7.26 23.54
CA ASP A 314 0.77 -8.57 24.10
C ASP A 314 0.46 -9.67 23.08
N PHE A 315 1.51 -10.40 22.70
CA PHE A 315 1.47 -11.51 21.77
C PHE A 315 1.96 -12.83 22.39
N SER A 316 2.07 -12.87 23.73
CA SER A 316 2.54 -14.03 24.51
C SER A 316 1.52 -15.17 24.60
N THR A 317 0.24 -14.86 24.42
CA THR A 317 -0.86 -15.83 24.46
C THR A 317 -1.07 -16.51 23.10
N ASP A 318 -1.98 -17.47 23.04
CA ASP A 318 -2.30 -18.21 21.82
C ASP A 318 -2.70 -17.25 20.67
N PRO A 319 -1.97 -17.25 19.53
CA PRO A 319 -2.18 -16.34 18.40
C PRO A 319 -3.59 -16.38 17.78
N ARG A 320 -4.39 -17.40 18.09
CA ARG A 320 -5.81 -17.49 17.67
C ARG A 320 -6.68 -16.44 18.35
N PHE A 321 -6.29 -15.95 19.52
CA PHE A 321 -7.03 -14.95 20.30
C PHE A 321 -6.43 -13.54 20.20
N ASP A 322 -5.44 -13.33 19.33
CA ASP A 322 -4.93 -12.00 19.00
C ASP A 322 -6.08 -11.10 18.53
N SER A 323 -6.26 -9.97 19.22
CA SER A 323 -7.31 -9.01 18.87
C SER A 323 -6.94 -8.26 17.59
N PRO A 324 -7.77 -8.30 16.54
CA PRO A 324 -7.60 -7.46 15.35
C PRO A 324 -7.73 -5.95 15.62
N ARG A 325 -8.21 -5.56 16.81
CA ARG A 325 -8.34 -4.16 17.24
C ARG A 325 -7.10 -3.62 17.96
N ALA A 326 -6.12 -4.47 18.27
CA ALA A 326 -4.89 -4.05 18.92
C ALA A 326 -4.10 -3.06 18.06
N VAL A 327 -3.09 -2.39 18.63
CA VAL A 327 -2.26 -1.46 17.87
C VAL A 327 -1.45 -2.21 16.80
N GLN A 328 -0.91 -3.37 17.18
CA GLN A 328 -0.27 -4.31 16.26
C GLN A 328 -1.21 -5.47 15.86
N LEU A 329 -1.11 -5.90 14.60
CA LEU A 329 -1.79 -7.06 14.04
C LEU A 329 -0.74 -8.09 13.61
N ARG A 330 -0.85 -9.31 14.14
CA ARG A 330 0.03 -10.43 13.77
C ARG A 330 -0.51 -11.12 12.51
N LEU A 331 0.23 -11.02 11.42
CA LEU A 331 0.08 -11.87 10.25
C LEU A 331 0.82 -13.19 10.50
N PRO A 332 0.09 -14.29 10.71
CA PRO A 332 0.70 -15.60 10.86
C PRO A 332 1.37 -15.98 9.53
N GLY A 333 2.49 -16.69 9.61
CA GLY A 333 3.11 -17.28 8.43
C GLY A 333 2.17 -18.24 7.70
N PHE A 334 2.56 -18.60 6.47
CA PHE A 334 1.90 -19.69 5.76
C PHE A 334 2.36 -21.02 6.35
N ASP A 335 1.41 -21.89 6.65
CA ASP A 335 1.65 -23.31 6.90
C ASP A 335 1.29 -24.11 5.63
N LEU A 336 1.58 -25.41 5.64
CA LEU A 336 1.24 -26.31 4.53
C LEU A 336 -0.26 -26.31 4.20
N GLN A 337 -1.11 -26.18 5.22
CA GLN A 337 -2.57 -26.18 5.02
C GLN A 337 -3.01 -24.93 4.23
N ARG A 338 -2.53 -23.75 4.62
CA ARG A 338 -2.83 -22.48 3.96
C ARG A 338 -2.19 -22.38 2.59
N LEU A 339 -0.99 -22.92 2.39
CA LEU A 339 -0.41 -23.05 1.06
C LEU A 339 -1.25 -23.94 0.16
N GLY A 340 -1.72 -25.08 0.67
CA GLY A 340 -2.59 -25.97 -0.08
C GLY A 340 -3.92 -25.30 -0.45
N GLU A 341 -4.52 -24.55 0.48
CA GLU A 341 -5.72 -23.75 0.20
C GLU A 341 -5.47 -22.69 -0.86
N LEU A 342 -4.37 -21.93 -0.72
CA LEU A 342 -3.95 -20.92 -1.67
C LEU A 342 -3.71 -21.52 -3.07
N GLY A 343 -3.04 -22.68 -3.13
CA GLY A 343 -2.78 -23.39 -4.38
C GLY A 343 -4.06 -23.87 -5.06
N ARG A 344 -5.03 -24.41 -4.31
CA ARG A 344 -6.34 -24.80 -4.86
C ARG A 344 -7.09 -23.60 -5.43
N LYS A 345 -7.18 -22.50 -4.68
CA LYS A 345 -7.82 -21.26 -5.15
C LYS A 345 -7.18 -20.75 -6.45
N VAL A 346 -5.86 -20.78 -6.55
CA VAL A 346 -5.13 -20.34 -7.75
C VAL A 346 -5.32 -21.30 -8.93
N ARG A 347 -5.30 -22.63 -8.71
CA ARG A 347 -5.64 -23.61 -9.75
C ARG A 347 -7.05 -23.37 -10.29
N ASP A 348 -8.03 -23.25 -9.41
CA ASP A 348 -9.43 -23.10 -9.80
C ASP A 348 -9.64 -21.77 -10.54
N LEU A 349 -8.95 -20.71 -10.11
CA LEU A 349 -8.90 -19.42 -10.81
C LEU A 349 -8.30 -19.54 -12.22
N TYR A 350 -7.19 -20.28 -12.34
CA TYR A 350 -6.51 -20.54 -13.62
C TYR A 350 -7.41 -21.33 -14.57
N ALA A 351 -8.00 -22.43 -14.08
CA ALA A 351 -8.89 -23.29 -14.86
C ALA A 351 -10.08 -22.51 -15.45
N GLY A 352 -10.59 -21.51 -14.74
CA GLY A 352 -11.65 -20.63 -15.24
C GLY A 352 -11.31 -19.79 -16.48
N ALA A 353 -10.05 -19.73 -16.90
CA ALA A 353 -9.58 -19.06 -18.11
C ALA A 353 -8.70 -19.95 -19.01
N ALA A 354 -8.53 -21.22 -18.67
CA ALA A 354 -7.66 -22.16 -19.38
C ALA A 354 -8.29 -22.66 -20.69
N SER A 355 -7.45 -23.11 -21.62
CA SER A 355 -7.91 -23.75 -22.86
C SER A 355 -8.46 -25.16 -22.61
N ASN A 356 -7.88 -25.85 -21.63
CA ASN A 356 -8.21 -27.23 -21.26
C ASN A 356 -8.54 -27.33 -19.75
N PRO A 357 -9.66 -26.74 -19.28
CA PRO A 357 -9.98 -26.63 -17.86
C PRO A 357 -10.13 -27.98 -17.14
N ASP A 358 -10.75 -28.97 -17.78
CA ASP A 358 -10.95 -30.31 -17.19
C ASP A 358 -9.60 -30.99 -16.92
N ARG A 359 -8.66 -30.86 -17.86
CA ARG A 359 -7.31 -31.41 -17.74
C ARG A 359 -6.55 -30.80 -16.57
N ILE A 360 -6.70 -29.50 -16.32
CA ILE A 360 -6.07 -28.83 -15.18
C ILE A 360 -6.54 -29.45 -13.87
N GLY A 361 -7.85 -29.67 -13.71
CA GLY A 361 -8.42 -30.30 -12.52
C GLY A 361 -7.98 -31.76 -12.34
N ASP A 362 -7.92 -32.52 -13.44
CA ASP A 362 -7.57 -33.94 -13.41
C ASP A 362 -6.07 -34.19 -13.14
N VAL A 363 -5.20 -33.41 -13.78
CA VAL A 363 -3.74 -33.61 -13.72
C VAL A 363 -3.14 -32.92 -12.50
N VAL A 364 -3.65 -31.73 -12.14
CA VAL A 364 -3.19 -30.91 -11.02
C VAL A 364 -4.22 -30.97 -9.88
N ASP A 365 -4.50 -32.18 -9.42
CA ASP A 365 -5.45 -32.43 -8.33
C ASP A 365 -4.96 -31.89 -6.97
N ASP A 366 -5.83 -32.00 -5.95
CA ASP A 366 -5.53 -31.52 -4.60
C ASP A 366 -4.30 -32.21 -3.98
N ALA A 367 -4.06 -33.48 -4.35
CA ALA A 367 -2.91 -34.24 -3.90
C ALA A 367 -1.61 -33.69 -4.48
N TYR A 368 -1.58 -33.37 -5.78
CA TYR A 368 -0.42 -32.75 -6.42
C TYR A 368 -0.10 -31.39 -5.78
N ILE A 369 -1.12 -30.57 -5.51
CA ILE A 369 -0.93 -29.26 -4.87
C ILE A 369 -0.29 -29.43 -3.49
N ALA A 370 -0.74 -30.41 -2.71
CA ALA A 370 -0.16 -30.73 -1.41
C ALA A 370 1.30 -31.21 -1.54
N GLU A 371 1.58 -32.09 -2.50
CA GLU A 371 2.94 -32.57 -2.80
C GLU A 371 3.88 -31.41 -3.18
N LEU A 372 3.44 -30.52 -4.07
CA LEU A 372 4.21 -29.35 -4.49
C LEU A 372 4.44 -28.38 -3.32
N ALA A 373 3.42 -28.16 -2.48
CA ALA A 373 3.55 -27.33 -1.29
C ALA A 373 4.60 -27.91 -0.34
N THR A 374 4.52 -29.21 -0.04
CA THR A 374 5.51 -29.91 0.79
C THR A 374 6.91 -29.86 0.19
N ALA A 375 7.05 -30.05 -1.12
CA ALA A 375 8.34 -30.02 -1.80
C ALA A 375 8.99 -28.63 -1.74
N VAL A 376 8.22 -27.56 -1.95
CA VAL A 376 8.72 -26.17 -1.85
C VAL A 376 9.11 -25.83 -0.41
N THR A 377 8.33 -26.23 0.59
CA THR A 377 8.69 -26.00 1.99
C THR A 377 9.86 -26.86 2.46
N GLY A 378 9.94 -28.11 2.01
CA GLY A 378 10.99 -29.05 2.38
C GLY A 378 12.34 -28.71 1.77
N GLY A 379 12.36 -28.24 0.51
CA GLY A 379 13.57 -27.79 -0.17
C GLY A 379 14.16 -26.49 0.40
N LEU A 380 13.38 -25.73 1.16
CA LEU A 380 13.83 -24.54 1.87
C LEU A 380 14.26 -24.84 3.31
N GLY A 381 14.00 -26.02 3.86
CA GLY A 381 14.26 -26.36 5.26
C GLY A 381 13.04 -26.08 6.15
N ALA A 382 12.76 -26.98 7.11
CA ALA A 382 11.52 -27.00 7.89
C ALA A 382 11.25 -25.74 8.74
N ASN A 383 12.27 -24.91 8.98
CA ASN A 383 12.17 -23.65 9.72
C ASN A 383 12.18 -22.39 8.84
N VAL A 384 12.34 -22.53 7.52
CA VAL A 384 12.30 -21.38 6.62
C VAL A 384 10.85 -21.00 6.39
N GLY A 385 10.52 -19.77 6.76
CA GLY A 385 9.25 -19.14 6.45
C GLY A 385 8.89 -19.46 5.02
N VAL A 386 7.81 -20.24 4.87
CA VAL A 386 7.25 -20.64 3.61
C VAL A 386 7.29 -19.47 2.63
N ALA A 387 7.70 -19.71 1.38
CA ALA A 387 7.73 -18.70 0.33
C ALA A 387 6.52 -18.87 -0.61
N PRO A 388 5.32 -18.33 -0.26
CA PRO A 388 4.13 -18.40 -1.13
C PRO A 388 4.42 -17.92 -2.55
N ARG A 389 5.26 -16.88 -2.68
CA ARG A 389 5.65 -16.31 -3.96
C ARG A 389 6.32 -17.32 -4.87
N VAL A 390 7.26 -18.10 -4.35
CA VAL A 390 7.97 -19.16 -5.09
C VAL A 390 6.99 -20.27 -5.42
N PHE A 391 6.23 -20.75 -4.43
CA PHE A 391 5.22 -21.78 -4.62
C PHE A 391 4.22 -21.43 -5.74
N LEU A 392 3.64 -20.22 -5.69
CA LEU A 392 2.69 -19.74 -6.69
C LEU A 392 3.32 -19.58 -8.07
N ARG A 393 4.57 -19.08 -8.15
CA ARG A 393 5.28 -18.97 -9.41
C ARG A 393 5.51 -20.34 -10.04
N LYS A 394 5.96 -21.34 -9.27
CA LYS A 394 6.15 -22.71 -9.75
C LYS A 394 4.83 -23.34 -10.18
N LEU A 395 3.79 -23.19 -9.37
CA LEU A 395 2.46 -23.71 -9.68
C LEU A 395 1.93 -23.13 -11.00
N VAL A 396 2.00 -21.81 -11.21
CA VAL A 396 1.47 -21.20 -12.43
C VAL A 396 2.39 -21.45 -13.62
N ALA A 397 3.65 -20.99 -13.54
CA ALA A 397 4.55 -20.93 -14.68
C ALA A 397 5.13 -22.29 -15.11
N ASP A 398 5.42 -23.17 -14.14
CA ASP A 398 6.09 -24.43 -14.41
C ASP A 398 5.13 -25.63 -14.49
N VAL A 399 3.93 -25.51 -13.91
CA VAL A 399 2.95 -26.60 -13.86
C VAL A 399 1.71 -26.26 -14.70
N LEU A 400 0.89 -25.30 -14.27
CA LEU A 400 -0.43 -25.05 -14.88
C LEU A 400 -0.31 -24.67 -16.36
N ASP A 401 0.62 -23.76 -16.70
CA ASP A 401 0.86 -23.36 -18.08
C ASP A 401 1.24 -24.54 -18.99
N ARG A 402 2.12 -25.41 -18.52
CA ARG A 402 2.57 -26.56 -19.31
C ARG A 402 1.51 -27.64 -19.43
N VAL A 403 0.68 -27.82 -18.40
CA VAL A 403 -0.47 -28.72 -18.44
C VAL A 403 -1.52 -28.22 -19.43
N ASP A 404 -1.74 -26.90 -19.51
CA ASP A 404 -2.69 -26.31 -20.47
C ASP A 404 -2.16 -26.33 -21.92
N GLU A 405 -0.85 -26.09 -22.11
CA GLU A 405 -0.21 -26.02 -23.43
C GLU A 405 0.10 -27.40 -24.04
N PHE A 406 0.55 -28.37 -23.24
CA PHE A 406 1.06 -29.65 -23.71
C PHE A 406 0.20 -30.85 -23.26
N ALA A 407 -0.48 -31.48 -24.21
CA ALA A 407 -1.41 -32.59 -23.96
C ALA A 407 -0.75 -33.87 -23.42
N ASP A 408 0.57 -34.01 -23.52
CA ASP A 408 1.37 -35.14 -23.02
C ASP A 408 2.16 -34.82 -21.75
N PHE A 409 2.14 -33.56 -21.30
CA PHE A 409 2.84 -33.17 -20.07
C PHE A 409 2.08 -33.66 -18.82
N ASP A 410 2.76 -34.45 -18.00
CA ASP A 410 2.36 -34.88 -16.66
C ASP A 410 3.38 -34.35 -15.66
N PRO A 411 3.02 -33.41 -14.78
CA PRO A 411 3.95 -32.78 -13.86
C PRO A 411 4.53 -33.75 -12.81
N ARG A 412 3.90 -34.92 -12.57
CA ARG A 412 4.48 -35.95 -11.68
C ARG A 412 5.62 -36.72 -12.32
N ARG A 413 5.68 -36.75 -13.65
CA ARG A 413 6.68 -37.52 -14.42
C ARG A 413 7.72 -36.62 -15.07
N HIS A 414 7.29 -35.46 -15.55
CA HIS A 414 8.08 -34.61 -16.44
C HIS A 414 8.58 -33.32 -15.77
N TYR A 415 8.17 -33.04 -14.53
CA TYR A 415 8.64 -31.88 -13.78
C TYR A 415 9.37 -32.30 -12.51
N THR A 416 10.61 -31.82 -12.38
CA THR A 416 11.41 -31.93 -11.17
C THR A 416 11.51 -30.53 -10.57
N LEU A 417 11.01 -30.36 -9.34
CA LEU A 417 11.12 -29.09 -8.63
C LEU A 417 12.59 -28.76 -8.36
N THR A 418 13.03 -27.63 -8.90
CA THR A 418 14.31 -27.01 -8.58
C THR A 418 14.05 -25.57 -8.11
N ILE A 419 14.69 -25.18 -7.01
CA ILE A 419 14.67 -23.80 -6.49
C ILE A 419 16.09 -23.30 -6.51
N ASP A 420 16.41 -22.44 -7.47
CA ASP A 420 17.70 -21.77 -7.51
C ASP A 420 17.74 -20.58 -6.54
N SER A 421 18.90 -20.31 -5.95
CA SER A 421 19.15 -19.13 -5.10
C SER A 421 18.75 -17.81 -5.77
N THR A 422 18.85 -17.71 -7.09
CA THR A 422 18.48 -16.53 -7.89
C THR A 422 16.97 -16.31 -7.98
N GLU A 423 16.16 -17.34 -7.69
CA GLU A 423 14.71 -17.21 -7.64
C GLU A 423 14.22 -16.60 -6.33
N LEU A 424 15.06 -16.63 -5.30
CA LEU A 424 14.79 -16.07 -3.98
C LEU A 424 15.18 -14.60 -3.93
N ASN A 425 14.29 -13.77 -3.40
CA ASN A 425 14.66 -12.38 -3.09
C ASN A 425 15.69 -12.36 -1.95
N GLU A 426 16.37 -11.22 -1.76
CA GLU A 426 17.42 -11.09 -0.74
C GLU A 426 16.94 -11.53 0.65
N THR A 427 15.70 -11.20 0.96
CA THR A 427 15.05 -11.50 2.22
C THR A 427 14.78 -13.00 2.41
N GLU A 428 14.26 -13.67 1.40
CA GLU A 428 14.04 -15.13 1.38
C GLU A 428 15.38 -15.87 1.40
N ARG A 429 16.42 -15.36 0.70
CA ARG A 429 17.78 -15.90 0.76
C ARG A 429 18.36 -15.80 2.17
N ASN A 430 18.20 -14.67 2.84
CA ASN A 430 18.69 -14.49 4.21
C ASN A 430 17.95 -15.39 5.20
N ALA A 431 16.63 -15.55 5.03
CA ALA A 431 15.85 -16.49 5.83
C ALA A 431 16.29 -17.95 5.59
N ALA A 432 16.58 -18.31 4.34
CA ALA A 432 17.07 -19.63 3.98
C ALA A 432 18.48 -19.92 4.51
N ALA A 433 19.37 -18.93 4.47
CA ALA A 433 20.73 -19.04 4.99
C ALA A 433 20.78 -19.17 6.52
N ALA A 434 19.97 -18.38 7.25
CA ALA A 434 19.91 -18.44 8.71
C ALA A 434 19.45 -19.82 9.23
N ALA A 435 18.54 -20.48 8.52
CA ALA A 435 18.09 -21.83 8.88
C ALA A 435 19.14 -22.93 8.61
N ALA A 436 20.12 -22.68 7.74
CA ALA A 436 21.22 -23.60 7.50
C ALA A 436 22.31 -23.52 8.59
N ASP A 437 22.49 -22.34 9.20
CA ASP A 437 23.43 -22.12 10.32
C ASP A 437 22.86 -22.58 11.69
N ASP A 438 21.54 -22.75 11.82
CA ASP A 438 20.88 -23.24 13.05
C ASP A 438 21.03 -24.77 13.27
N VAL A 439 21.81 -25.47 12.44
CA VAL A 439 22.24 -26.85 12.70
C VAL A 439 23.59 -26.80 13.44
N GLU A 440 23.56 -26.73 14.77
CA GLU A 440 24.74 -27.12 15.57
C GLU A 440 25.06 -28.59 15.26
N LEU A 441 26.08 -28.80 14.43
CA LEU A 441 26.77 -30.07 14.34
C LEU A 441 27.62 -30.21 15.61
N ASP A 442 27.12 -30.99 16.57
CA ASP A 442 27.96 -31.53 17.63
C ASP A 442 29.02 -32.42 16.95
N LEU A 443 30.29 -31.99 17.04
CA LEU A 443 31.44 -32.63 16.37
C LEU A 443 31.69 -34.06 16.84
#